data_AF-A0A9E1HB12-F1
#
_entry.id   AF-A0A9E1HB12-F1
#
_cell.length_a   1.000
_cell.length_b   1.000
_cell.length_c   1.000
_cell.angle_alpha   90.00
_cell.angle_beta   90.00
_cell.angle_gamma   90.00
#
_symmetry.space_group_name_H-M   'P 1'
#
loop_
_entity.id
_entity.type
_entity.pdbx_description
1 polymer ?
#
loop_
_entity_poly.entity_id
_entity_poly.type
_entity_poly.pdbx_seq_one_letter_code
_entity_poly.pdbx_strand_id
1 'polypeptide(L)'
;DGYRYGTLDSMDLFAERCKVEFGTIADVEDFQLMLSAGTTDGAVYGVLSNGGTSSYVPFLQAGVVSGGNVDAGKAFVKTLLGKEAGASSNGIPVNEAALKDQINALMGWTETSMAFNRDGSDKMYTIEYRSMTQEEADAILAQLEAVEQSALTDRTIQNLVIEQGTSYVKGEQNLEETVNEITKKVNLYLAEQQ
;
A
#
# COMPACT_ATOMS: atom_id res chain seq x y z
N ASP A 1 15.29 -8.94 -8.33
CA ASP A 1 15.24 -7.48 -8.16
C ASP A 1 13.85 -6.97 -8.50
N GLY A 2 13.26 -6.20 -7.59
CA GLY A 2 11.89 -5.71 -7.72
C GLY A 2 11.22 -5.65 -6.35
N TYR A 3 11.28 -4.47 -5.71
CA TYR A 3 10.29 -4.11 -4.72
C TYR A 3 8.94 -4.15 -5.44
N ARG A 4 7.97 -4.93 -4.96
CA ARG A 4 6.59 -4.78 -5.41
C ARG A 4 6.07 -3.48 -4.80
N TYR A 5 6.39 -2.39 -5.47
CA TYR A 5 5.71 -1.11 -5.31
C TYR A 5 4.24 -1.33 -5.61
N GLY A 6 3.34 -0.96 -4.70
CA GLY A 6 1.88 -1.03 -4.90
C GLY A 6 1.39 -2.44 -5.29
N THR A 7 0.83 -3.18 -4.34
CA THR A 7 0.18 -4.47 -4.66
C THR A 7 -1.32 -4.34 -4.92
N LEU A 8 -1.87 -3.13 -4.88
CA LEU A 8 -3.22 -2.86 -5.37
C LEU A 8 -3.15 -2.72 -6.90
N ASP A 9 -3.53 -3.79 -7.58
CA ASP A 9 -3.88 -3.75 -8.99
C ASP A 9 -5.37 -4.05 -9.05
N SER A 10 -6.20 -3.12 -8.54
CA SER A 10 -7.67 -3.20 -8.47
C SER A 10 -8.33 -3.57 -9.81
N MET A 11 -7.53 -3.61 -10.87
CA MET A 11 -7.82 -4.15 -12.18
C MET A 11 -8.16 -5.64 -12.19
N ASP A 12 -7.63 -6.49 -11.30
CA ASP A 12 -8.05 -7.91 -11.25
C ASP A 12 -9.46 -8.06 -10.68
N LEU A 13 -9.80 -7.27 -9.66
CA LEU A 13 -11.16 -7.15 -9.15
C LEU A 13 -12.11 -6.59 -10.23
N PHE A 14 -11.71 -5.48 -10.86
CA PHE A 14 -12.47 -4.82 -11.92
C PHE A 14 -12.67 -5.70 -13.17
N ALA A 15 -11.65 -6.51 -13.51
CA ALA A 15 -11.73 -7.48 -14.60
C ALA A 15 -12.49 -8.76 -14.22
N GLU A 16 -13.14 -8.78 -13.05
CA GLU A 16 -13.94 -9.89 -12.52
C GLU A 16 -13.14 -11.19 -12.35
N ARG A 17 -11.81 -11.10 -12.22
CA ARG A 17 -10.91 -12.26 -12.10
C ARG A 17 -10.79 -12.77 -10.68
N CYS A 18 -10.97 -11.89 -9.71
CA CYS A 18 -11.08 -12.23 -8.30
C CYS A 18 -12.39 -11.64 -7.73
N LYS A 19 -12.75 -12.09 -6.53
CA LYS A 19 -13.88 -11.53 -5.76
C LYS A 19 -13.44 -10.63 -4.62
N VAL A 20 -12.15 -10.72 -4.27
CA VAL A 20 -11.50 -9.95 -3.21
C VAL A 20 -10.05 -9.77 -3.63
N GLU A 21 -9.51 -8.58 -3.38
CA GLU A 21 -8.11 -8.25 -3.61
C GLU A 21 -7.53 -7.59 -2.35
N PHE A 22 -6.25 -7.82 -2.10
CA PHE A 22 -5.53 -7.24 -0.99
C PHE A 22 -4.24 -6.62 -1.52
N GLY A 23 -3.97 -5.39 -1.13
CA GLY A 23 -2.78 -4.70 -1.59
C GLY A 23 -2.34 -3.54 -0.71
N THR A 24 -1.29 -2.86 -1.17
CA THR A 24 -0.79 -1.62 -0.59
C THR A 24 -1.12 -0.48 -1.53
N ILE A 25 -1.73 0.58 -1.00
CA ILE A 25 -1.86 1.87 -1.69
C ILE A 25 -0.48 2.52 -1.70
N ALA A 26 0.08 2.75 -2.89
CA ALA A 26 1.43 3.28 -3.04
C ALA A 26 1.46 4.80 -3.01
N ASP A 27 0.47 5.47 -3.59
CA ASP A 27 0.37 6.92 -3.69
C ASP A 27 -1.07 7.43 -3.55
N VAL A 28 -1.28 8.74 -3.69
CA VAL A 28 -2.61 9.34 -3.56
C VAL A 28 -3.52 9.04 -4.76
N GLU A 29 -2.97 8.78 -5.94
CA GLU A 29 -3.73 8.51 -7.17
C GLU A 29 -4.36 7.12 -7.12
N ASP A 30 -3.68 6.16 -6.47
CA ASP A 30 -4.24 4.84 -6.16
C ASP A 30 -5.56 4.92 -5.38
N PHE A 31 -5.72 5.89 -4.46
CA PHE A 31 -7.00 6.11 -3.77
C PHE A 31 -8.09 6.56 -4.74
N GLN A 32 -7.78 7.46 -5.67
CA GLN A 32 -8.74 7.92 -6.68
C GLN A 32 -9.15 6.77 -7.60
N LEU A 33 -8.20 5.95 -8.04
CA LEU A 33 -8.47 4.77 -8.85
C LEU A 33 -9.40 3.80 -8.13
N MET A 34 -9.11 3.48 -6.87
CA MET A 34 -9.92 2.61 -6.04
C MET A 34 -11.35 3.15 -5.84
N LEU A 35 -11.49 4.44 -5.53
CA LEU A 35 -12.79 5.10 -5.37
C LEU A 35 -13.61 5.15 -6.67
N SER A 36 -12.94 5.28 -7.81
CA SER A 36 -13.55 5.30 -9.14
C SER A 36 -14.02 3.89 -9.55
N ALA A 37 -13.19 2.88 -9.33
CA ALA A 37 -13.54 1.48 -9.56
C ALA A 37 -14.79 1.08 -8.77
N GLY A 38 -14.85 1.41 -7.47
CA GLY A 38 -15.98 1.08 -6.60
C GLY A 38 -17.32 1.70 -7.03
N THR A 39 -17.31 2.83 -7.75
CA THR A 39 -18.55 3.39 -8.32
C THR A 39 -19.07 2.61 -9.52
N THR A 40 -18.20 1.83 -10.19
CA THR A 40 -18.54 1.08 -11.39
C THR A 40 -19.04 -0.32 -11.07
N ASP A 41 -18.39 -1.02 -10.15
CA ASP A 41 -18.67 -2.43 -9.81
C ASP A 41 -19.35 -2.62 -8.45
N GLY A 42 -19.50 -1.54 -7.66
CA GLY A 42 -20.04 -1.58 -6.30
C GLY A 42 -19.09 -2.15 -5.26
N ALA A 43 -17.79 -2.29 -5.58
CA ALA A 43 -16.78 -2.75 -4.64
C ALA A 43 -16.64 -1.79 -3.46
N VAL A 44 -16.44 -2.38 -2.29
CA VAL A 44 -16.10 -1.66 -1.05
C VAL A 44 -14.66 -1.97 -0.69
N TYR A 45 -13.97 -0.98 -0.13
CA TYR A 45 -12.60 -1.14 0.37
C TYR A 45 -12.57 -0.95 1.87
N GLY A 46 -11.47 -1.40 2.48
CA GLY A 46 -11.20 -1.19 3.89
C GLY A 46 -9.74 -1.42 4.21
N VAL A 47 -9.28 -0.80 5.29
CA VAL A 47 -7.94 -1.01 5.81
C VAL A 47 -7.85 -2.43 6.36
N LEU A 48 -6.88 -3.20 5.87
CA LEU A 48 -6.53 -4.48 6.47
C LEU A 48 -5.89 -4.22 7.84
N SER A 49 -6.61 -4.54 8.91
CA SER A 49 -6.12 -4.40 10.28
C SER A 49 -6.00 -5.76 10.96
N ASN A 50 -4.95 -5.94 11.76
CA ASN A 50 -4.76 -7.11 12.60
C ASN A 50 -5.01 -6.71 14.06
N GLY A 51 -6.13 -7.14 14.64
CA GLY A 51 -6.48 -6.79 16.03
C GLY A 51 -6.65 -5.29 16.26
N GLY A 52 -7.10 -4.54 15.23
CA GLY A 52 -7.24 -3.08 15.27
C GLY A 52 -5.95 -2.31 14.94
N THR A 53 -4.83 -2.99 14.71
CA THR A 53 -3.58 -2.33 14.27
C THR A 53 -3.56 -2.26 12.75
N SER A 54 -3.49 -1.04 12.22
CA SER A 54 -3.19 -0.75 10.82
C SER A 54 -1.68 -0.51 10.65
N SER A 55 -1.15 -0.85 9.48
CA SER A 55 0.28 -0.75 9.22
C SER A 55 0.56 -0.06 7.90
N TYR A 56 1.75 0.53 7.79
CA TYR A 56 2.27 1.15 6.57
C TYR A 56 3.60 0.53 6.17
N VAL A 57 3.95 0.58 4.88
CA VAL A 57 5.26 0.15 4.38
C VAL A 57 6.11 1.40 4.16
N PRO A 58 7.21 1.60 4.91
CA PRO A 58 8.10 2.73 4.65
C PRO A 58 8.72 2.62 3.26
N PHE A 59 8.47 3.62 2.41
CA PHE A 59 9.07 3.64 1.09
C PHE A 59 10.53 4.11 1.12
N LEU A 60 10.79 5.23 1.80
CA LEU A 60 12.11 5.80 1.99
C LEU A 60 12.40 5.93 3.49
N GLN A 61 13.53 5.34 3.91
CA GLN A 61 14.03 5.48 5.28
C GLN A 61 15.35 6.26 5.23
N ALA A 62 15.45 7.31 6.05
CA ALA A 62 16.65 8.13 6.16
C ALA A 62 17.04 8.28 7.63
N GLY A 63 18.34 8.10 7.91
CA GLY A 63 18.91 8.20 9.25
C GLY A 63 20.19 9.03 9.27
N VAL A 64 20.52 9.58 10.45
CA VAL A 64 21.75 10.36 10.66
C VAL A 64 22.72 9.54 11.51
N VAL A 65 23.90 9.26 10.97
CA VAL A 65 24.94 8.50 11.68
C VAL A 65 25.63 9.41 12.71
N SER A 66 25.84 8.89 13.92
CA SER A 66 26.40 9.64 15.07
C SER A 66 27.87 10.07 14.91
N GLY A 67 28.65 9.36 14.09
CA GLY A 67 30.07 9.65 13.85
C GLY A 67 30.36 10.65 12.71
N GLY A 68 29.33 11.20 12.07
CA GLY A 68 29.45 12.13 10.94
C GLY A 68 29.12 13.58 11.30
N ASN A 69 28.91 14.41 10.28
CA ASN A 69 28.38 15.76 10.46
C ASN A 69 26.86 15.69 10.73
N VAL A 70 26.51 15.56 12.01
CA VAL A 70 25.13 15.36 12.47
C VAL A 70 24.20 16.51 12.07
N ASP A 71 24.68 17.76 12.11
CA ASP A 71 23.86 18.93 11.79
C ASP A 71 23.51 18.98 10.30
N ALA A 72 24.51 18.75 9.44
CA ALA A 72 24.28 18.65 8.00
C ALA A 72 23.35 17.46 7.66
N GLY A 73 23.53 16.32 8.34
CA GLY A 73 22.66 15.15 8.18
C GLY A 73 21.21 15.45 8.55
N LYS A 74 20.97 16.11 9.69
CA LYS A 74 19.61 16.52 10.12
C LYS A 74 18.99 17.52 9.15
N ALA A 75 19.77 18.49 8.67
CA ALA A 75 19.29 19.47 7.68
C ALA A 75 18.89 18.80 6.36
N PHE A 76 19.67 17.81 5.91
CA PHE A 76 19.35 17.02 4.73
C PHE A 76 18.06 16.21 4.92
N VAL A 77 17.92 15.47 6.02
CA VAL A 77 16.69 14.68 6.30
C VAL A 77 15.45 15.58 6.37
N LYS A 78 15.57 16.78 6.97
CA LYS A 78 14.46 17.75 7.01
C LYS A 78 14.07 18.24 5.61
N THR A 79 15.04 18.40 4.71
CA THR A 79 14.78 18.80 3.33
C THR A 79 14.12 17.65 2.56
N LEU A 80 14.66 16.43 2.71
CA LEU A 80 14.17 15.20 2.07
C LEU A 80 12.72 14.88 2.43
N LEU A 81 12.33 15.11 3.69
CA LEU A 81 10.96 14.90 4.20
C LEU A 81 10.14 16.20 4.23
N GLY A 82 10.65 17.26 3.60
CA GLY A 82 10.02 18.57 3.55
C GLY A 82 8.86 18.62 2.56
N LYS A 83 8.06 19.68 2.65
CA LYS A 83 6.89 19.91 1.79
C LYS A 83 7.22 19.83 0.29
N GLU A 84 8.31 20.48 -0.13
CA GLU A 84 8.70 20.55 -1.55
C GLU A 84 9.08 19.17 -2.11
N ALA A 85 9.82 18.38 -1.34
CA ALA A 85 10.19 17.01 -1.73
C ALA A 85 8.95 16.10 -1.79
N GLY A 86 7.98 16.31 -0.89
CA GLY A 86 6.71 15.60 -0.88
C GLY A 86 5.74 15.99 -1.99
N ALA A 87 6.05 16.98 -2.83
CA ALA A 87 5.21 17.36 -3.96
C ALA A 87 5.29 16.36 -5.14
N SER A 88 6.26 15.44 -5.14
CA SER A 88 6.34 14.39 -6.17
C SER A 88 5.21 13.36 -6.00
N SER A 89 4.66 12.84 -7.10
CA SER A 89 3.63 11.79 -7.10
C SER A 89 4.14 10.39 -6.75
N ASN A 90 5.43 10.22 -6.46
CA ASN A 90 6.01 8.92 -6.13
C ASN A 90 5.90 8.63 -4.63
N GLY A 91 4.73 8.18 -4.20
CA GLY A 91 4.48 7.78 -2.83
C GLY A 91 3.61 8.75 -2.04
N ILE A 92 3.14 8.30 -0.87
CA ILE A 92 2.42 9.15 0.08
C ILE A 92 3.45 9.98 0.89
N PRO A 93 3.39 11.32 0.84
CA PRO A 93 4.34 12.16 1.57
C PRO A 93 4.05 12.14 3.07
N VAL A 94 5.11 12.04 3.89
CA VAL A 94 5.01 12.17 5.36
C VAL A 94 4.78 13.61 5.82
N ASN A 95 4.98 14.59 4.93
CA ASN A 95 4.70 15.98 5.22
C ASN A 95 3.20 16.27 5.04
N GLU A 96 2.51 16.58 6.14
CA GLU A 96 1.06 16.82 6.14
C GLU A 96 0.60 17.87 5.13
N ALA A 97 1.35 18.96 4.96
CA ALA A 97 0.98 20.01 4.01
C ALA A 97 1.13 19.54 2.56
N ALA A 98 2.14 18.73 2.25
CA ALA A 98 2.28 18.13 0.92
C ALA A 98 1.18 17.11 0.66
N LEU A 99 0.82 16.28 1.65
CA LEU A 99 -0.27 15.30 1.54
C LEU A 99 -1.61 15.99 1.26
N LYS A 100 -1.93 17.05 2.02
CA LYS A 100 -3.15 17.82 1.80
C LYS A 100 -3.18 18.47 0.42
N ASP A 101 -2.07 19.02 -0.05
CA ASP A 101 -1.98 19.60 -1.41
C ASP A 101 -2.23 18.53 -2.48
N GLN A 102 -1.65 17.32 -2.31
CA GLN A 102 -1.86 16.20 -3.22
C GLN A 102 -3.33 15.73 -3.25
N ILE A 103 -3.95 15.52 -2.09
CA ILE A 103 -5.37 15.11 -2.02
C ILE A 103 -6.29 16.18 -2.61
N ASN A 104 -6.05 17.46 -2.29
CA ASN A 104 -6.83 18.58 -2.83
C ASN A 104 -6.71 18.66 -4.36
N ALA A 105 -5.56 18.33 -4.94
CA ALA A 105 -5.39 18.31 -6.39
C ALA A 105 -6.33 17.30 -7.06
N LEU A 106 -6.54 16.13 -6.44
CA LEU A 106 -7.44 15.09 -6.95
C LEU A 106 -8.93 15.42 -6.79
N MET A 107 -9.27 16.36 -5.92
CA MET A 107 -10.63 16.93 -5.85
C MET A 107 -10.90 17.92 -6.98
N GLY A 108 -9.86 18.59 -7.50
CA GLY A 108 -9.95 19.50 -8.64
C GLY A 108 -9.77 18.85 -10.00
N TRP A 109 -9.31 17.59 -10.04
CA TRP A 109 -9.07 16.85 -11.27
C TRP A 109 -10.39 16.57 -12.01
N THR A 110 -10.42 16.85 -13.32
CA THR A 110 -11.58 16.62 -14.20
C THR A 110 -11.60 15.21 -14.80
N GLU A 111 -12.78 14.62 -14.90
CA GLU A 111 -13.03 13.27 -15.42
C GLU A 111 -12.09 12.86 -16.58
N THR A 112 -11.35 11.78 -16.38
CA THR A 112 -10.50 11.12 -17.37
C THR A 112 -10.79 9.63 -17.31
N SER A 113 -10.40 8.84 -18.31
CA SER A 113 -10.60 7.40 -18.26
C SER A 113 -9.33 6.62 -18.56
N MET A 114 -9.27 5.42 -18.00
CA MET A 114 -8.27 4.41 -18.34
C MET A 114 -8.98 3.23 -18.97
N ALA A 115 -8.63 2.95 -20.22
CA ALA A 115 -9.04 1.75 -20.93
C ALA A 115 -7.90 0.74 -20.92
N PHE A 116 -8.18 -0.49 -20.52
CA PHE A 116 -7.20 -1.56 -20.49
C PHE A 116 -7.78 -2.90 -20.94
N ASN A 117 -6.89 -3.75 -21.45
CA ASN A 117 -7.20 -5.11 -21.80
C ASN A 117 -6.35 -6.07 -20.96
N ARG A 118 -6.97 -7.16 -20.51
CA ARG A 118 -6.29 -8.22 -19.76
C ARG A 118 -6.32 -9.51 -20.59
N ASP A 119 -5.19 -10.20 -20.62
CA ASP A 119 -4.97 -11.51 -21.28
C ASP A 119 -5.24 -11.57 -22.80
N GLY A 120 -5.16 -10.44 -23.52
CA GLY A 120 -5.40 -10.43 -24.96
C GLY A 120 -6.83 -10.79 -25.35
N SER A 121 -7.78 -10.63 -24.42
CA SER A 121 -9.21 -10.78 -24.70
C SER A 121 -9.71 -9.67 -25.62
N ASP A 122 -10.87 -9.83 -26.26
CA ASP A 122 -11.48 -8.72 -27.02
C ASP A 122 -12.24 -7.72 -26.13
N LYS A 123 -12.37 -8.02 -24.82
CA LYS A 123 -13.10 -7.19 -23.86
C LYS A 123 -12.19 -6.03 -23.42
N MET A 124 -12.63 -4.80 -23.68
CA MET A 124 -12.01 -3.60 -23.13
C MET A 124 -12.69 -3.26 -21.81
N TYR A 125 -11.87 -3.03 -20.78
CA TYR A 125 -12.29 -2.55 -19.48
C TYR A 125 -12.01 -1.05 -19.41
N THR A 126 -12.98 -0.25 -18.98
CA THR A 126 -12.82 1.20 -18.85
C THR A 126 -13.17 1.64 -17.45
N ILE A 127 -12.24 2.31 -16.79
CA ILE A 127 -12.47 2.99 -15.51
C ILE A 127 -12.57 4.47 -15.80
N GLU A 128 -13.72 5.06 -15.45
CA GLU A 128 -13.94 6.49 -15.47
C GLU A 128 -13.46 7.07 -14.13
N TYR A 129 -12.36 7.82 -14.16
CA TYR A 129 -11.90 8.56 -13.00
C TYR A 129 -12.87 9.70 -12.70
N ARG A 130 -13.16 9.88 -11.43
CA ARG A 130 -13.93 11.02 -10.94
C ARG A 130 -13.13 11.83 -9.94
N SER A 131 -13.55 13.07 -9.74
CA SER A 131 -13.05 13.89 -8.64
C SER A 131 -13.43 13.24 -7.31
N MET A 132 -12.52 13.35 -6.34
CA MET A 132 -12.84 12.98 -4.96
C MET A 132 -13.75 14.02 -4.31
N THR A 133 -14.68 13.55 -3.48
CA THR A 133 -15.47 14.42 -2.61
C THR A 133 -14.67 14.84 -1.37
N GLN A 134 -15.10 15.90 -0.68
CA GLN A 134 -14.48 16.31 0.58
C GLN A 134 -14.58 15.20 1.65
N GLU A 135 -15.71 14.50 1.71
CA GLU A 135 -15.92 13.40 2.67
C GLU A 135 -14.92 12.25 2.44
N GLU A 136 -14.66 11.90 1.17
CA GLU A 136 -13.67 10.89 0.81
C GLU A 136 -12.24 11.35 1.12
N ALA A 137 -11.91 12.61 0.83
CA ALA A 137 -10.62 13.19 1.18
C ALA A 137 -10.37 13.15 2.70
N ASP A 138 -11.37 13.54 3.49
CA ASP A 138 -11.30 13.50 4.96
C ASP A 138 -11.16 12.06 5.47
N ALA A 139 -11.88 11.10 4.87
CA ALA A 139 -11.80 9.69 5.24
C ALA A 139 -10.43 9.07 4.91
N ILE A 140 -9.81 9.45 3.79
CA ILE A 140 -8.45 9.01 3.41
C ILE A 140 -7.42 9.59 4.39
N LEU A 141 -7.51 10.89 4.69
CA LEU A 141 -6.61 11.53 5.66
C LEU A 141 -6.69 10.84 7.02
N ALA A 142 -7.90 10.58 7.52
CA ALA A 142 -8.10 9.88 8.78
C ALA A 142 -7.49 8.46 8.78
N GLN A 143 -7.59 7.73 7.67
CA GLN A 143 -6.97 6.41 7.53
C GLN A 143 -5.44 6.48 7.56
N LEU A 144 -4.86 7.46 6.85
CA LEU A 144 -3.41 7.67 6.81
C LEU A 144 -2.85 8.17 8.14
N GLU A 145 -3.60 8.94 8.91
CA GLU A 145 -3.20 9.37 10.26
C GLU A 145 -3.29 8.24 11.28
N ALA A 146 -4.16 7.25 11.06
CA ALA A 146 -4.37 6.13 11.97
C ALA A 146 -3.32 5.01 11.85
N VAL A 147 -2.44 5.01 10.84
CA VAL A 147 -1.41 3.97 10.69
C VAL A 147 -0.24 4.22 11.66
N GLU A 148 -0.06 3.31 12.61
CA GLU A 148 0.95 3.49 13.67
C GLU A 148 2.18 2.60 13.46
N GLN A 149 2.00 1.43 12.86
CA GLN A 149 3.05 0.42 12.81
C GLN A 149 3.66 0.30 11.41
N SER A 150 4.99 0.42 11.34
CA SER A 150 5.74 0.05 10.14
C SER A 150 5.65 -1.47 9.94
N ALA A 151 5.05 -1.92 8.84
CA ALA A 151 5.18 -3.28 8.36
C ALA A 151 6.58 -3.45 7.75
N LEU A 152 7.43 -4.21 8.44
CA LEU A 152 8.70 -4.65 7.85
C LEU A 152 8.37 -5.67 6.76
N THR A 153 8.57 -5.29 5.49
CA THR A 153 8.41 -6.20 4.36
C THR A 153 9.64 -7.09 4.23
N ASP A 154 9.84 -7.97 5.21
CA ASP A 154 10.86 -9.01 5.10
C ASP A 154 10.38 -10.07 4.12
N ARG A 155 11.04 -10.13 2.96
CA ARG A 155 10.66 -11.05 1.88
C ARG A 155 10.77 -12.52 2.30
N THR A 156 11.70 -12.85 3.20
CA THR A 156 11.84 -14.21 3.72
C THR A 156 10.62 -14.56 4.55
N ILE A 157 10.23 -13.69 5.49
CA ILE A 157 9.03 -13.89 6.31
C ILE A 157 7.78 -14.00 5.43
N GLN A 158 7.62 -13.12 4.44
CA GLN A 158 6.49 -13.18 3.50
C GLN A 158 6.44 -14.51 2.73
N ASN A 159 7.58 -14.99 2.21
CA ASN A 159 7.63 -16.25 1.50
C ASN A 159 7.24 -17.44 2.40
N LEU A 160 7.66 -17.44 3.66
CA LEU A 160 7.29 -18.50 4.62
C LEU A 160 5.77 -18.52 4.86
N VAL A 161 5.15 -17.35 4.98
CA VAL A 161 3.69 -17.23 5.11
C VAL A 161 2.98 -17.71 3.84
N ILE A 162 3.45 -17.32 2.66
CA ILE A 162 2.86 -17.74 1.37
C ILE A 162 2.97 -19.25 1.19
N GLU A 163 4.13 -19.84 1.47
CA GLU A 163 4.38 -21.27 1.31
C GLU A 163 3.41 -22.09 2.17
N GLN A 164 3.37 -21.82 3.48
CA GLN A 164 2.52 -22.57 4.41
C GLN A 164 1.03 -22.24 4.22
N GLY A 165 0.70 -20.96 3.99
CA GLY A 165 -0.67 -20.52 3.74
C GLY A 165 -1.26 -21.11 2.46
N THR A 166 -0.45 -21.36 1.43
CA THR A 166 -0.92 -22.04 0.21
C THR A 166 -1.40 -23.46 0.51
N SER A 167 -0.66 -24.22 1.32
CA SER A 167 -1.07 -25.58 1.72
C SER A 167 -2.33 -25.57 2.58
N TYR A 168 -2.48 -24.58 3.47
CA TYR A 168 -3.73 -24.38 4.22
C TYR A 168 -4.93 -24.14 3.30
N VAL A 169 -4.83 -23.21 2.37
CA VAL A 169 -5.94 -22.86 1.45
C VAL A 169 -6.32 -24.03 0.53
N LYS A 170 -5.36 -24.91 0.20
CA LYS A 170 -5.61 -26.14 -0.54
C LYS A 170 -6.19 -27.28 0.31
N GLY A 171 -6.31 -27.09 1.63
CA GLY A 171 -6.76 -28.11 2.57
C GLY A 171 -5.74 -29.21 2.86
N GLU A 172 -4.47 -28.98 2.52
CA GLU A 172 -3.35 -29.93 2.75
C GLU A 172 -2.85 -29.88 4.20
N GLN A 173 -3.12 -28.78 4.91
CA GLN A 173 -2.70 -28.52 6.28
C GLN A 173 -3.82 -27.80 7.03
N ASN A 174 -3.96 -28.01 8.34
CA ASN A 174 -4.94 -27.27 9.14
C ASN A 174 -4.37 -25.91 9.63
N LEU A 175 -5.24 -25.05 10.15
CA LEU A 175 -4.86 -23.70 10.57
C LEU A 175 -3.79 -23.70 11.68
N GLU A 176 -3.94 -24.57 12.68
CA GLU A 176 -3.02 -24.64 13.82
C GLU A 176 -1.63 -25.09 13.38
N GLU A 177 -1.56 -26.16 12.58
CA GLU A 177 -0.31 -26.64 11.98
C GLU A 177 0.37 -25.55 11.14
N THR A 178 -0.42 -24.83 10.34
CA THR A 178 0.09 -23.77 9.46
C THR A 178 0.71 -22.64 10.27
N VAL A 179 0.00 -22.15 11.29
CA VAL A 179 0.48 -21.07 12.17
C VAL A 179 1.72 -21.51 12.94
N ASN A 180 1.74 -22.74 13.44
CA ASN A 180 2.89 -23.29 14.17
C ASN A 180 4.14 -23.39 13.30
N GLU A 181 4.02 -23.89 12.07
CA GLU A 181 5.15 -24.01 11.14
C GLU A 181 5.67 -22.64 10.68
N ILE A 182 4.78 -21.68 10.39
CA ILE A 182 5.18 -20.29 10.10
C ILE A 182 5.96 -19.72 11.28
N THR A 183 5.39 -19.79 12.48
CA THR A 183 6.00 -19.21 13.70
C THR A 183 7.38 -19.81 13.97
N LYS A 184 7.51 -21.13 13.87
CA LYS A 184 8.78 -21.84 14.04
C LYS A 184 9.83 -21.39 13.02
N LYS A 185 9.47 -21.34 11.74
CA LYS A 185 10.41 -20.93 10.66
C LYS A 185 10.82 -19.46 10.78
N VAL A 186 9.88 -18.57 11.12
CA VAL A 186 10.16 -17.14 11.36
C VAL A 186 11.09 -16.95 12.56
N ASN A 187 10.84 -17.63 13.68
CA ASN A 187 11.72 -17.56 14.85
C ASN A 187 13.14 -18.04 14.55
N LEU A 188 13.29 -19.10 13.76
CA LEU A 188 14.60 -19.60 13.34
C LEU A 188 15.34 -18.54 12.52
N TYR A 189 14.67 -17.95 11.53
CA TYR A 189 15.22 -16.88 10.69
C TYR A 189 15.65 -15.66 11.49
N LEU A 190 14.83 -15.21 12.45
CA LEU A 190 15.15 -14.07 13.30
C LEU A 190 16.34 -14.35 14.23
N ALA A 191 16.53 -15.59 14.66
CA ALA A 191 17.67 -15.99 15.48
C ALA A 191 18.99 -15.98 14.71
N GLU A 192 18.96 -16.22 13.39
CA GLU A 192 20.14 -16.21 12.52
C GLU A 192 20.62 -14.78 12.14
N GLN A 193 19.81 -13.75 12.43
CA GLN A 193 20.09 -12.34 12.15
C GLN A 193 20.73 -11.59 13.34
N GLN A 194 20.91 -12.25 14.50
CA GLN A 194 21.54 -11.69 15.71
C GLN A 194 23.03 -12.04 15.78
#